data_AF-A0AAV9D393-F1
#
_entry.id   AF-A0AAV9D393-F1
#
_cell.length_a   1.000
_cell.length_b   1.000
_cell.length_c   1.000
_cell.angle_alpha   90.00
_cell.angle_beta   90.00
_cell.angle_gamma   90.00
#
_symmetry.space_group_name_H-M   'P 1'
#
loop_
_entity.id
_entity.type
_entity.pdbx_description
1 polymer ?
#
loop_
_entity_poly.entity_id
_entity_poly.type
_entity_poly.pdbx_seq_one_letter_code
_entity_poly.pdbx_strand_id
1 'polypeptide(L)'
;MSNAWNESAQTILPIIKKLIHDQIRIWVISGDTDGRVPVTSTRYGLNRLGLNITEDWTRWYHYNQVGGWTIYYEGLTFVTVRGSGHQVPTYAPKRSLQLLINFLANKKLPTTSF
;
A
#
# COMPACT_ATOMS: atom_id res chain seq x y z
N MET A 1 20.81 0.19 -31.46
CA MET A 1 19.34 0.15 -31.58
C MET A 1 18.81 -0.39 -30.27
N SER A 2 17.98 0.38 -29.55
CA SER A 2 17.48 -0.05 -28.24
C SER A 2 16.42 -1.13 -28.40
N ASN A 3 16.56 -2.22 -27.65
CA ASN A 3 15.48 -3.18 -27.42
C ASN A 3 14.41 -2.46 -26.58
N ALA A 4 13.53 -1.72 -27.24
CA ALA A 4 12.44 -1.02 -26.56
C ALA A 4 11.46 -2.06 -25.99
N TRP A 5 11.20 -1.97 -24.69
CA TRP A 5 10.19 -2.77 -24.03
C TRP A 5 8.82 -2.51 -24.65
N ASN A 6 8.16 -3.54 -25.19
CA ASN A 6 6.89 -3.43 -25.91
C ASN A 6 5.67 -3.93 -25.12
N GLU A 7 5.88 -4.68 -24.03
CA GLU A 7 4.80 -5.24 -23.19
C GLU A 7 4.51 -4.36 -21.97
N SER A 8 3.75 -3.28 -22.18
CA SER A 8 3.33 -2.37 -21.10
C SER A 8 1.83 -2.11 -21.14
N ALA A 9 1.07 -2.94 -20.42
CA ALA A 9 -0.36 -2.69 -20.25
C ALA A 9 -0.58 -1.31 -19.60
N GLN A 10 -1.56 -0.55 -20.10
CA GLN A 10 -1.87 0.79 -19.57
C GLN A 10 -2.38 0.76 -18.13
N THR A 11 -2.89 -0.38 -17.65
CA THR A 11 -3.45 -0.53 -16.32
C THR A 11 -3.42 -1.97 -15.84
N ILE A 12 -3.30 -2.15 -14.52
CA ILE A 12 -3.43 -3.44 -13.83
C ILE A 12 -4.74 -3.56 -13.05
N LEU A 13 -5.62 -2.56 -13.07
CA LEU A 13 -6.85 -2.56 -12.27
C LEU A 13 -7.75 -3.78 -12.51
N PRO A 14 -7.94 -4.28 -13.76
CA PRO A 14 -8.71 -5.50 -13.97
C PRO A 14 -8.12 -6.74 -13.26
N ILE A 15 -6.79 -6.82 -13.18
CA ILE A 15 -6.08 -7.90 -12.47
C ILE A 15 -6.35 -7.77 -10.96
N ILE A 16 -6.20 -6.57 -10.39
CA ILE A 16 -6.50 -6.32 -8.97
C ILE A 16 -7.96 -6.70 -8.66
N LYS A 17 -8.93 -6.31 -9.50
CA LYS A 17 -10.35 -6.70 -9.32
C LYS A 17 -10.54 -8.22 -9.31
N LYS A 18 -9.88 -8.94 -10.23
CA LYS A 18 -9.94 -10.40 -10.26
C LYS A 18 -9.37 -11.03 -8.99
N LEU A 19 -8.20 -10.58 -8.53
CA LEU A 19 -7.58 -11.09 -7.30
C LEU A 19 -8.45 -10.84 -6.07
N ILE A 20 -9.13 -9.69 -6.00
CA ILE A 20 -10.11 -9.39 -4.94
C ILE A 20 -11.30 -10.36 -5.00
N HIS A 21 -11.88 -10.58 -6.19
CA HIS A 21 -12.98 -11.52 -6.39
C HIS A 21 -12.58 -12.94 -5.97
N ASP A 22 -11.36 -13.35 -6.27
CA ASP A 22 -10.82 -14.67 -5.92
C ASP A 22 -10.36 -14.74 -4.45
N GLN A 23 -10.68 -13.72 -3.64
CA GLN A 23 -10.40 -13.63 -2.19
C GLN A 23 -8.90 -13.70 -1.86
N ILE A 24 -8.05 -13.26 -2.77
CA ILE A 24 -6.61 -13.14 -2.56
C ILE A 24 -6.34 -11.85 -1.78
N ARG A 25 -5.59 -11.95 -0.68
CA ARG A 25 -5.25 -10.79 0.17
C ARG A 25 -4.25 -9.86 -0.53
N ILE A 26 -4.61 -8.60 -0.70
CA ILE A 26 -3.79 -7.59 -1.38
C ILE A 26 -3.46 -6.43 -0.44
N TRP A 27 -2.17 -6.13 -0.30
CA TRP A 27 -1.68 -4.90 0.31
C TRP A 27 -0.96 -4.06 -0.75
N VAL A 28 -1.31 -2.78 -0.86
CA VAL A 28 -0.63 -1.80 -1.69
C VAL A 28 0.10 -0.83 -0.75
N ILE A 29 1.41 -0.74 -0.89
CA ILE A 29 2.27 0.06 0.00
C ILE A 29 2.89 1.21 -0.80
N SER A 30 2.93 2.41 -0.23
CA SER A 30 3.53 3.58 -0.86
C SER A 30 4.32 4.43 0.16
N GLY A 31 5.56 4.77 -0.18
CA GLY A 31 6.34 5.75 0.57
C GLY A 31 5.84 7.16 0.27
N ASP A 32 5.52 7.94 1.31
CA ASP A 32 4.88 9.25 1.16
C ASP A 32 5.80 10.40 0.72
N THR A 33 7.11 10.15 0.60
CA THR A 33 8.09 11.11 0.05
C THR A 33 8.59 10.73 -1.34
N ASP A 34 8.03 9.68 -1.97
CA ASP A 34 8.36 9.33 -3.35
C ASP A 34 7.76 10.32 -4.35
N GLY A 35 8.61 10.94 -5.17
CA GLY A 35 8.20 11.82 -6.27
C GLY A 35 8.02 11.13 -7.61
N ARG A 36 8.44 9.86 -7.77
CA ARG A 36 8.33 9.11 -9.04
C ARG A 36 6.99 8.39 -9.17
N VAL A 37 6.57 7.66 -8.14
CA VAL A 37 5.27 6.98 -8.07
C VAL A 37 4.58 7.39 -6.75
N PRO A 38 4.08 8.64 -6.68
CA PRO A 38 3.63 9.22 -5.42
C PRO A 38 2.34 8.58 -4.91
N VAL A 39 2.11 8.70 -3.59
CA VAL A 39 0.88 8.30 -2.89
C VAL A 39 -0.37 8.77 -3.64
N THR A 40 -0.37 9.99 -4.16
CA THR A 40 -1.50 10.58 -4.90
C THR A 40 -1.87 9.76 -6.13
N SER A 41 -0.89 9.34 -6.95
CA SER A 41 -1.13 8.53 -8.14
C SER A 41 -1.71 7.17 -7.78
N THR A 42 -1.16 6.53 -6.75
CA THR A 42 -1.67 5.25 -6.23
C THR A 42 -3.10 5.39 -5.73
N ARG A 43 -3.41 6.44 -4.94
CA ARG A 43 -4.78 6.71 -4.47
C ARG A 43 -5.76 6.93 -5.62
N TYR A 44 -5.39 7.69 -6.64
CA TYR A 44 -6.24 7.85 -7.83
C TYR A 44 -6.50 6.52 -8.54
N GLY A 45 -5.48 5.67 -8.70
CA GLY A 45 -5.64 4.33 -9.28
C GLY A 45 -6.59 3.45 -8.47
N LEU A 46 -6.40 3.40 -7.14
CA LEU A 46 -7.25 2.61 -6.25
C LEU A 46 -8.69 3.12 -6.21
N ASN A 47 -8.91 4.44 -6.24
CA ASN A 47 -10.26 5.02 -6.27
C ASN A 47 -11.06 4.58 -7.52
N ARG A 48 -10.39 4.31 -8.65
CA ARG A 48 -11.04 3.79 -9.87
C ARG A 48 -11.57 2.36 -9.72
N LEU A 49 -11.14 1.63 -8.69
CA LEU A 49 -11.67 0.29 -8.41
C LEU A 49 -13.10 0.34 -7.88
N GLY A 50 -13.50 1.44 -7.22
CA GLY A 50 -14.84 1.61 -6.65
C GLY A 50 -15.12 0.68 -5.46
N LEU A 51 -14.10 0.31 -4.69
CA LEU A 51 -14.23 -0.56 -3.52
C LEU A 51 -14.83 0.21 -2.35
N ASN A 52 -15.68 -0.46 -1.56
CA ASN A 52 -16.21 0.10 -0.32
C ASN A 52 -15.09 0.25 0.71
N ILE A 53 -15.07 1.38 1.42
CA ILE A 53 -14.15 1.64 2.53
C ILE A 53 -14.75 1.03 3.80
N THR A 54 -14.01 0.15 4.46
CA THR A 54 -14.40 -0.46 5.74
C THR A 54 -13.80 0.28 6.93
N GLU A 55 -12.63 0.90 6.74
CA GLU A 55 -11.99 1.78 7.71
C GLU A 55 -11.21 2.85 6.96
N ASP A 56 -11.62 4.11 7.14
CA ASP A 56 -11.04 5.24 6.43
C ASP A 56 -9.75 5.72 7.10
N TRP A 57 -8.98 6.52 6.36
CA TRP A 57 -7.68 7.11 6.66
C TRP A 57 -7.25 7.14 8.14
N THR A 58 -6.74 6.00 8.61
CA THR A 58 -6.38 5.79 10.01
C THR A 58 -4.87 5.73 10.18
N ARG A 59 -4.35 6.38 11.22
CA ARG A 59 -2.93 6.35 11.55
C ARG A 59 -2.55 4.97 12.09
N TRP A 60 -1.40 4.47 11.69
CA TRP A 60 -0.79 3.30 12.32
C TRP A 60 0.52 3.64 13.01
N TYR A 61 0.89 2.85 14.01
CA TYR A 61 2.03 3.12 14.88
C TYR A 61 3.13 2.06 14.74
N HIS A 62 4.36 2.55 14.81
CA HIS A 62 5.56 1.77 15.07
C HIS A 62 6.14 2.28 16.39
N TYR A 63 5.94 1.52 17.47
CA TYR A 63 6.19 1.97 18.84
C TYR A 63 5.47 3.29 19.15
N ASN A 64 6.21 4.27 19.66
CA ASN A 64 5.71 5.59 20.06
C ASN A 64 5.58 6.60 18.92
N GLN A 65 5.75 6.17 17.66
CA GLN A 65 5.71 7.06 16.50
C GLN A 65 4.69 6.61 15.45
N VAL A 66 4.06 7.59 14.80
CA VAL A 66 3.23 7.34 13.63
C VAL A 66 4.10 6.76 12.52
N GLY A 67 3.79 5.52 12.12
CA GLY A 67 4.46 4.83 11.04
C GLY A 67 3.94 5.23 9.66
N GLY A 68 2.68 5.68 9.59
CA GLY A 68 2.01 6.15 8.39
C GLY A 68 0.49 6.06 8.54
N TRP A 69 -0.22 5.84 7.43
CA TRP A 69 -1.67 5.74 7.38
C TRP A 69 -2.13 4.50 6.62
N THR A 70 -3.34 4.04 6.94
CA THR A 70 -4.02 2.93 6.28
C THR A 70 -5.40 3.34 5.80
N ILE A 71 -5.82 2.80 4.67
CA ILE A 71 -7.23 2.69 4.28
C ILE A 71 -7.52 1.21 4.08
N TYR A 72 -8.56 0.71 4.73
CA TYR A 72 -9.05 -0.65 4.49
C TYR A 72 -10.26 -0.58 3.58
N TYR A 73 -10.18 -1.29 2.45
CA TYR A 73 -11.27 -1.52 1.54
C TYR A 73 -11.76 -2.97 1.68
N GLU A 74 -12.96 -3.27 1.16
CA GLU A 74 -13.36 -4.65 0.92
C GLU A 74 -12.39 -5.32 -0.07
N GLY A 75 -11.54 -6.23 0.43
CA GLY A 75 -10.60 -7.02 -0.36
C GLY A 75 -9.19 -6.41 -0.58
N LEU A 76 -8.94 -5.16 -0.19
CA LEU A 76 -7.65 -4.50 -0.39
C LEU A 76 -7.29 -3.59 0.78
N THR A 77 -6.02 -3.58 1.18
CA THR A 77 -5.49 -2.62 2.16
C THR A 77 -4.49 -1.69 1.48
N PHE A 78 -4.68 -0.38 1.64
CA PHE A 78 -3.69 0.62 1.23
C PHE A 78 -2.92 1.10 2.45
N VAL A 79 -1.60 1.15 2.36
CA VAL A 79 -0.72 1.56 3.45
C VAL A 79 0.27 2.61 2.94
N THR A 80 0.37 3.73 3.64
CA THR A 80 1.46 4.69 3.46
C THR A 80 2.53 4.49 4.54
N VAL A 81 3.78 4.78 4.19
CA VAL A 81 4.90 4.78 5.15
C VAL A 81 5.49 6.17 5.25
N ARG A 82 5.36 6.75 6.44
CA ARG A 82 5.74 8.13 6.73
C ARG A 82 7.24 8.34 6.61
N GLY A 83 7.64 9.35 5.83
CA GLY A 83 9.03 9.75 5.62
C GLY A 83 9.83 8.78 4.75
N SER A 84 9.14 7.98 3.93
CA SER A 84 9.79 6.96 3.10
C SER A 84 9.67 7.29 1.61
N GLY A 85 10.76 7.10 0.86
CA GLY A 85 10.77 7.23 -0.59
C GLY A 85 10.34 5.95 -1.32
N HIS A 86 10.71 5.85 -2.60
CA HIS A 86 10.33 4.76 -3.50
C HIS A 86 10.74 3.37 -2.98
N GLN A 87 11.97 3.24 -2.48
CA GLN A 87 12.49 2.00 -1.90
C GLN A 87 12.19 1.94 -0.40
N VAL A 88 10.93 1.65 -0.06
CA VAL A 88 10.44 1.73 1.32
C VAL A 88 11.32 0.97 2.36
N PRO A 89 11.78 -0.26 2.09
CA PRO A 89 12.68 -0.97 3.00
C PRO A 89 14.04 -0.29 3.23
N THR A 90 14.54 0.49 2.28
CA THR A 90 15.81 1.22 2.41
C THR A 90 15.66 2.43 3.34
N TYR A 91 14.57 3.19 3.21
CA TYR A 91 14.35 4.43 3.97
C TYR A 91 13.68 4.19 5.34
N ALA A 92 12.91 3.12 5.48
CA ALA A 92 12.14 2.81 6.67
C ALA A 92 12.18 1.31 7.02
N PRO A 93 13.36 0.73 7.30
CA PRO A 93 13.54 -0.73 7.41
C PRO A 93 12.70 -1.34 8.54
N LYS A 94 12.67 -0.74 9.74
CA LYS A 94 11.91 -1.26 10.89
C LYS A 94 10.40 -1.26 10.62
N ARG A 95 9.90 -0.18 10.03
CA ARG A 95 8.49 -0.03 9.61
C ARG A 95 8.13 -1.03 8.52
N SER A 96 9.01 -1.22 7.54
CA SER A 96 8.83 -2.19 6.45
C SER A 96 8.76 -3.62 6.96
N LEU A 97 9.62 -3.98 7.91
CA LEU A 97 9.58 -5.28 8.56
C LEU A 97 8.25 -5.50 9.30
N GLN A 98 7.75 -4.50 10.03
CA GLN A 98 6.43 -4.57 10.65
C GLN A 98 5.32 -4.78 9.61
N LEU A 99 5.34 -4.06 8.47
CA LEU A 99 4.37 -4.28 7.40
C LEU A 99 4.36 -5.74 6.92
N LEU A 100 5.55 -6.31 6.68
CA LEU A 100 5.68 -7.70 6.25
C LEU A 100 5.15 -8.68 7.30
N ILE A 101 5.54 -8.51 8.57
CA ILE A 101 5.09 -9.37 9.68
C ILE A 101 3.57 -9.32 9.81
N ASN A 102 2.98 -8.12 9.80
CA ASN A 102 1.54 -7.94 9.91
C ASN A 102 0.78 -8.54 8.71
N PHE A 103 1.30 -8.35 7.49
CA PHE A 103 0.73 -8.96 6.28
C PHE A 103 0.75 -10.49 6.33
N LEU A 104 1.88 -11.09 6.70
CA LEU A 104 2.04 -12.53 6.82
C LEU A 104 1.15 -13.12 7.92
N ALA A 105 1.06 -12.43 9.06
CA ALA A 105 0.23 -12.84 10.19
C ALA A 105 -1.28 -12.58 9.98
N ASN A 106 -1.69 -11.97 8.87
CA ASN A 106 -3.05 -11.51 8.62
C ASN A 106 -3.59 -10.61 9.75
N LYS A 107 -2.76 -9.67 10.22
CA LYS A 107 -3.12 -8.74 11.30
C LYS A 107 -3.11 -7.31 10.79
N LYS A 108 -4.09 -6.52 11.22
CA LYS A 108 -4.09 -5.06 11.02
C LYS A 108 -2.87 -4.42 11.68
N LEU A 109 -2.46 -3.27 11.17
CA LEU A 109 -1.42 -2.48 11.82
C LEU A 109 -1.96 -1.85 13.12
N PRO A 110 -1.13 -1.66 14.16
CA PRO A 110 -1.55 -1.07 15.42
C PRO A 110 -2.04 0.37 15.24
N THR A 111 -3.21 0.70 15.77
CA THR A 111 -3.80 2.05 15.72
C THR A 111 -3.50 2.89 16.96
N THR A 112 -2.83 2.29 17.95
CA THR A 112 -2.31 2.94 19.16
C THR A 112 -0.82 2.70 19.29
N SER A 113 -0.11 3.61 19.94
CA SER A 113 1.29 3.42 20.31
C SER A 113 1.44 2.26 21.30
N PHE A 114 2.62 1.64 21.31
CA PHE A 114 2.98 0.51 22.17
C PHE A 114 4.48 0.51 22.48
#